data_AF-A0A3N5TKA1-F1
#
_entry.id   AF-A0A3N5TKA1-F1
#
_cell.length_a   1.000
_cell.length_b   1.000
_cell.length_c   1.000
_cell.angle_alpha   90.00
_cell.angle_beta   90.00
_cell.angle_gamma   90.00
#
_symmetry.space_group_name_H-M   'P 1'
#
loop_
_entity.id
_entity.type
_entity.pdbx_description
1 polymer ?
#
loop_
_entity_poly.entity_id
_entity_poly.type
_entity_poly.pdbx_seq_one_letter_code
_entity_poly.pdbx_strand_id
1 'polypeptide(L)'
;EVSMIRRGEVFLVDVLLDGKVKRQFMIDTGASFTLIDRQTARDLNITVDESTPVMPIATASDVIFPPLVILKSVRVGKVEAENVDTLVYDMPGDGHGLLGNSFLTRFKVVLDSLNGKMTLHSLQGTPSPDRPGGYGRDFWEGRFRFYHRVLGDLRRMKGKNETESERSRLARVDSAIRHFENQLDELDRKASLAGVPRRWRE
;
A
#
# COMPACT_ATOMS: atom_id res chain seq x y z
N GLU A 1 -6.09 4.88 18.95
CA GLU A 1 -5.97 3.55 19.56
C GLU A 1 -7.05 2.64 18.98
N VAL A 2 -6.70 1.37 18.74
CA VAL A 2 -7.55 0.32 18.19
C VAL A 2 -7.17 -0.99 18.89
N SER A 3 -8.16 -1.79 19.28
CA SER A 3 -7.92 -3.13 19.83
C SER A 3 -7.49 -4.09 18.73
N MET A 4 -6.46 -4.89 19.02
CA MET A 4 -5.99 -5.96 18.16
C MET A 4 -6.51 -7.31 18.67
N ILE A 5 -6.96 -8.16 17.75
CA ILE A 5 -7.41 -9.51 18.05
C ILE A 5 -6.27 -10.47 17.73
N ARG A 6 -5.77 -11.19 18.74
CA ARG A 6 -4.77 -12.24 18.50
C ARG A 6 -5.44 -13.50 17.95
N ARG A 7 -4.93 -14.01 16.83
CA ARG A 7 -5.28 -15.31 16.24
C ARG A 7 -4.01 -16.09 15.98
N GLY A 8 -3.72 -17.08 16.82
CA GLY A 8 -2.41 -17.75 16.81
C GLY A 8 -1.27 -16.74 17.02
N GLU A 9 -0.37 -16.67 16.05
CA GLU A 9 0.81 -15.81 16.08
C GLU A 9 0.58 -14.40 15.55
N VAL A 10 -0.56 -14.15 14.89
CA VAL A 10 -0.84 -12.89 14.21
C VAL A 10 -1.81 -12.00 15.00
N PHE A 11 -1.71 -10.70 14.75
CA PHE A 11 -2.64 -9.69 15.24
C PHE A 11 -3.52 -9.19 14.09
N LEU A 12 -4.83 -9.21 14.33
CA LEU A 12 -5.84 -8.72 13.41
C LEU A 12 -6.44 -7.40 13.91
N VAL A 13 -6.85 -6.54 12.98
CA VAL A 13 -7.61 -5.33 13.27
C VAL A 13 -8.80 -5.20 12.32
N ASP A 14 -9.88 -4.62 12.83
CA ASP A 14 -11.02 -4.26 12.02
C ASP A 14 -10.68 -3.06 11.12
N VAL A 15 -10.93 -3.22 9.82
CA VAL A 15 -10.70 -2.21 8.79
C VAL A 15 -11.99 -1.97 8.02
N LEU A 16 -12.33 -0.70 7.80
CA LEU A 16 -13.41 -0.30 6.89
C LEU A 16 -12.81 0.16 5.57
N LEU A 17 -13.22 -0.48 4.48
CA LEU A 17 -12.77 -0.21 3.12
C LEU A 17 -13.84 0.58 2.36
N ASP A 18 -13.43 1.67 1.71
CA ASP A 18 -14.26 2.60 0.93
C ASP A 18 -15.54 3.06 1.65
N GLY A 19 -15.51 3.12 2.98
CA GLY A 19 -16.67 3.45 3.81
C GLY A 19 -17.79 2.39 3.82
N LYS A 20 -17.60 1.23 3.18
CA LYS A 20 -18.67 0.26 2.88
C LYS A 20 -18.44 -1.12 3.47
N VAL A 21 -17.26 -1.69 3.27
CA VAL A 21 -16.99 -3.11 3.56
C VAL A 21 -16.05 -3.22 4.75
N LYS A 22 -16.52 -3.85 5.83
CA LYS A 22 -15.71 -4.09 7.03
C LYS A 22 -15.10 -5.50 6.98
N ARG A 23 -13.79 -5.60 7.19
CA ARG A 23 -13.03 -6.88 7.20
C ARG A 23 -11.97 -6.85 8.28
N GLN A 24 -11.47 -8.03 8.64
CA GLN A 24 -10.32 -8.17 9.52
C GLN A 24 -9.05 -8.26 8.68
N PHE A 25 -8.05 -7.49 9.08
CA PHE A 25 -6.75 -7.46 8.43
C PHE A 25 -5.65 -7.84 9.40
N MET A 26 -4.75 -8.71 8.95
CA MET A 26 -3.47 -8.96 9.60
C MET A 26 -2.59 -7.72 9.50
N ILE A 27 -1.96 -7.33 10.61
CA ILE A 27 -0.97 -6.25 10.58
C ILE A 27 0.37 -6.83 10.13
N ASP A 28 0.90 -6.34 9.01
CA ASP A 28 2.20 -6.76 8.50
C ASP A 28 3.05 -5.55 8.08
N THR A 29 3.99 -5.16 8.94
CA THR A 29 4.95 -4.07 8.68
C THR A 29 6.04 -4.44 7.67
N GLY A 30 6.17 -5.73 7.34
CA GLY A 30 7.10 -6.24 6.32
C GLY A 30 6.52 -6.19 4.90
N ALA A 31 5.19 -6.19 4.78
CA ALA A 31 4.52 -6.11 3.49
C ALA A 31 4.57 -4.71 2.87
N SER A 32 4.84 -4.64 1.58
CA SER A 32 4.83 -3.36 0.84
C SER A 32 3.42 -2.83 0.62
N PHE A 33 2.47 -3.71 0.32
CA PHE A 33 1.11 -3.34 -0.05
C PHE A 33 0.10 -3.98 0.90
N THR A 34 -0.98 -3.25 1.13
CA THR A 34 -2.23 -3.81 1.66
C THR A 34 -2.79 -4.83 0.67
N LEU A 35 -3.35 -5.93 1.17
CA LEU A 35 -3.96 -7.00 0.36
C LEU A 35 -5.43 -7.16 0.73
N ILE A 36 -6.26 -7.37 -0.29
CA ILE A 36 -7.64 -7.83 -0.16
C ILE A 36 -7.83 -9.11 -0.96
N ASP A 37 -8.75 -9.96 -0.53
CA ASP A 37 -9.16 -11.14 -1.29
C ASP A 37 -10.11 -10.75 -2.45
N ARG A 38 -10.35 -11.69 -3.36
CA ARG A 38 -11.24 -11.47 -4.50
C ARG A 38 -12.69 -11.22 -4.07
N GLN A 39 -13.13 -11.83 -2.97
CA GLN A 39 -14.48 -11.63 -2.47
C GLN A 39 -14.67 -10.19 -1.99
N THR A 40 -13.73 -9.63 -1.24
CA THR A 40 -13.74 -8.24 -0.80
C THR A 40 -13.70 -7.28 -1.99
N ALA A 41 -12.92 -7.57 -3.04
CA ALA A 41 -12.93 -6.76 -4.26
C ALA A 41 -14.32 -6.74 -4.92
N ARG A 42 -15.01 -7.89 -4.99
CA ARG A 42 -16.40 -7.97 -5.50
C ARG A 42 -17.38 -7.21 -4.63
N ASP A 43 -17.28 -7.34 -3.31
CA ASP A 43 -18.16 -6.64 -2.36
C ASP A 43 -17.99 -5.12 -2.42
N LEU A 44 -16.81 -4.66 -2.84
CA LEU A 44 -16.50 -3.26 -3.11
C LEU A 44 -16.91 -2.80 -4.52
N ASN A 45 -17.42 -3.70 -5.37
CA ASN A 45 -17.71 -3.48 -6.80
C ASN A 45 -16.46 -3.04 -7.59
N ILE A 46 -15.30 -3.62 -7.27
CA ILE A 46 -14.05 -3.40 -8.00
C ILE A 46 -13.98 -4.45 -9.12
N THR A 47 -14.03 -3.97 -10.36
CA THR A 47 -13.80 -4.82 -11.53
C THR A 47 -12.31 -5.12 -11.67
N VAL A 48 -11.98 -6.39 -11.76
CA VAL A 48 -10.62 -6.88 -12.04
C VAL A 48 -10.68 -7.68 -13.33
N ASP A 49 -10.01 -7.17 -14.36
CA ASP A 49 -10.01 -7.71 -15.72
C ASP A 49 -8.60 -7.68 -16.35
N GLU A 50 -8.52 -7.96 -17.65
CA GLU A 50 -7.27 -8.00 -18.39
C GLU A 50 -6.62 -6.61 -18.56
N SER A 51 -7.36 -5.52 -18.36
CA SER A 51 -6.83 -4.15 -18.39
C SER A 51 -6.22 -3.73 -17.06
N THR A 52 -6.57 -4.43 -15.97
CA THR A 52 -6.14 -4.08 -14.61
C THR A 52 -4.63 -4.26 -14.48
N PRO A 53 -3.88 -3.24 -14.01
CA PRO A 53 -2.44 -3.35 -13.78
C PRO A 53 -2.11 -4.49 -12.83
N VAL A 54 -0.90 -5.04 -12.94
CA VAL A 54 -0.44 -6.12 -12.05
C VAL A 54 0.90 -5.79 -11.43
N MET A 55 1.09 -6.25 -10.21
CA MET A 55 2.37 -6.16 -9.50
C MET A 55 3.06 -7.52 -9.50
N PRO A 56 4.18 -7.70 -10.20
CA PRO A 56 4.99 -8.91 -10.06
C PRO A 56 5.57 -8.98 -8.64
N ILE A 57 5.38 -10.13 -7.99
CA ILE A 57 5.90 -10.42 -6.65
C ILE A 57 6.63 -11.76 -6.71
N ALA A 58 7.89 -11.75 -6.29
CA ALA A 58 8.65 -12.98 -6.10
C ALA A 58 8.17 -13.68 -4.83
N THR A 59 7.78 -14.95 -4.97
CA THR A 59 7.53 -15.87 -3.87
C THR A 59 8.68 -16.88 -3.77
N ALA A 60 8.64 -17.76 -2.78
CA ALA A 60 9.67 -18.80 -2.61
C ALA A 60 9.76 -19.75 -3.81
N SER A 61 8.65 -19.96 -4.52
CA SER A 61 8.57 -20.94 -5.62
C SER A 61 8.48 -20.30 -7.00
N ASP A 62 7.77 -19.18 -7.13
CA ASP A 62 7.46 -18.55 -8.42
C ASP A 62 7.26 -17.03 -8.33
N VAL A 63 7.13 -16.36 -9.48
CA VAL A 63 6.65 -14.97 -9.54
C VAL A 63 5.14 -14.97 -9.79
N ILE A 64 4.39 -14.32 -8.89
CA ILE A 64 2.96 -14.09 -9.05
C ILE A 64 2.68 -12.66 -9.53
N PHE A 65 1.51 -12.43 -10.12
CA PHE A 65 1.11 -11.14 -10.69
C PHE A 65 -0.25 -10.68 -10.18
N PRO A 66 -0.41 -10.43 -8.87
CA PRO A 66 -1.66 -9.94 -8.33
C PRO A 66 -2.09 -8.61 -8.98
N PRO A 67 -3.39 -8.45 -9.30
CA PRO A 67 -3.97 -7.20 -9.73
C PRO A 67 -3.74 -6.07 -8.72
N LEU A 68 -3.36 -4.90 -9.21
CA LEU A 68 -3.21 -3.67 -8.47
C LEU A 68 -4.46 -2.83 -8.62
N VAL A 69 -5.08 -2.49 -7.50
CA VAL A 69 -6.27 -1.65 -7.40
C VAL A 69 -6.02 -0.52 -6.41
N ILE A 70 -6.81 0.55 -6.50
CA ILE A 70 -6.73 1.68 -5.59
C ILE A 70 -8.01 1.71 -4.78
N LEU A 71 -7.89 1.51 -3.46
CA LEU A 71 -9.00 1.77 -2.55
C LEU A 71 -9.14 3.27 -2.34
N LYS A 72 -10.38 3.77 -2.45
CA LYS A 72 -10.69 5.19 -2.22
C LYS A 72 -10.36 5.57 -0.81
N SER A 73 -10.72 4.73 0.16
CA SER A 73 -10.29 4.90 1.54
C SER A 73 -10.12 3.59 2.30
N VAL A 74 -9.16 3.61 3.23
CA VAL A 74 -8.93 2.54 4.21
C VAL A 74 -8.95 3.19 5.58
N ARG A 75 -9.89 2.77 6.43
CA ARG A 75 -10.07 3.33 7.77
C ARG A 75 -9.82 2.29 8.84
N VAL A 76 -8.99 2.65 9.82
CA VAL A 76 -8.64 1.82 10.97
C VAL A 76 -8.85 2.63 12.24
N GLY A 77 -9.86 2.24 13.03
CA GLY A 77 -10.33 3.04 14.16
C GLY A 77 -10.79 4.42 13.72
N LYS A 78 -10.07 5.47 14.14
CA LYS A 78 -10.39 6.88 13.87
C LYS A 78 -9.57 7.51 12.74
N VAL A 79 -8.58 6.80 12.21
CA VAL A 79 -7.73 7.33 11.14
C VAL A 79 -8.11 6.71 9.82
N GLU A 80 -7.99 7.49 8.76
CA GLU A 80 -8.33 7.11 7.40
C GLU A 80 -7.21 7.55 6.46
N ALA A 81 -6.87 6.68 5.52
CA ALA A 81 -5.98 7.01 4.41
C ALA A 81 -6.76 6.89 3.10
N GLU A 82 -6.60 7.89 2.25
CA GLU A 82 -7.19 7.91 0.91
C GLU A 82 -6.19 7.40 -0.14
N ASN A 83 -6.73 6.90 -1.25
CA ASN A 83 -5.97 6.45 -2.42
C ASN A 83 -4.87 5.46 -2.03
N VAL A 84 -5.28 4.30 -1.51
CA VAL A 84 -4.39 3.27 -1.00
C VAL A 84 -4.17 2.20 -2.06
N ASP A 85 -2.93 2.13 -2.57
CA ASP A 85 -2.47 1.05 -3.44
C ASP A 85 -2.64 -0.29 -2.74
N THR A 86 -3.44 -1.17 -3.33
CA THR A 86 -3.87 -2.43 -2.74
C THR A 86 -3.78 -3.52 -3.79
N LEU A 87 -3.35 -4.72 -3.38
CA LEU A 87 -3.31 -5.86 -4.29
C LEU A 87 -4.48 -6.80 -4.01
N VAL A 88 -5.05 -7.36 -5.07
CA VAL A 88 -6.07 -8.41 -4.99
C VAL A 88 -5.36 -9.76 -5.00
N TYR A 89 -5.28 -10.40 -3.84
CA TYR A 89 -4.62 -11.67 -3.67
C TYR A 89 -5.27 -12.49 -2.56
N ASP A 90 -5.66 -13.72 -2.88
CA ASP A 90 -6.23 -14.66 -1.92
C ASP A 90 -5.08 -15.30 -1.15
N MET A 91 -4.78 -14.77 0.03
CA MET A 91 -3.76 -15.35 0.90
C MET A 91 -4.16 -16.75 1.36
N PRO A 92 -3.22 -17.70 1.49
CA PRO A 92 -3.49 -18.99 2.12
C PRO A 92 -4.00 -18.81 3.57
N GLY A 93 -5.09 -19.48 3.94
CA GLY A 93 -5.63 -19.47 5.30
C GLY A 93 -7.02 -18.80 5.43
N ASP A 94 -7.28 -18.19 6.60
CA ASP A 94 -8.60 -17.78 7.09
C ASP A 94 -9.27 -16.58 6.37
N GLY A 95 -8.86 -16.26 5.13
CA GLY A 95 -9.51 -15.24 4.31
C GLY A 95 -9.42 -13.81 4.87
N HIS A 96 -8.42 -13.53 5.71
CA HIS A 96 -8.17 -12.18 6.22
C HIS A 96 -7.49 -11.31 5.16
N GLY A 97 -7.71 -10.00 5.23
CA GLY A 97 -6.88 -9.03 4.51
C GLY A 97 -5.50 -8.90 5.15
N LEU A 98 -4.60 -8.17 4.49
CA LEU A 98 -3.29 -7.81 5.04
C LEU A 98 -3.10 -6.29 5.00
N LEU A 99 -2.74 -5.68 6.12
CA LEU A 99 -2.54 -4.24 6.24
C LEU A 99 -1.05 -3.95 6.15
N GLY A 100 -0.62 -3.49 4.97
CA GLY A 100 0.79 -3.28 4.63
C GLY A 100 1.22 -1.83 4.61
N ASN A 101 2.45 -1.60 4.16
CA ASN A 101 3.08 -0.27 4.18
C ASN A 101 2.49 0.77 3.23
N SER A 102 1.72 0.37 2.20
CA SER A 102 0.92 1.32 1.39
C SER A 102 -0.12 2.08 2.21
N PHE A 103 -0.53 1.51 3.36
CA PHE A 103 -1.32 2.15 4.41
C PHE A 103 -0.48 2.58 5.62
N LEU A 104 0.25 1.66 6.25
CA LEU A 104 0.86 1.85 7.59
C LEU A 104 1.84 3.03 7.64
N THR A 105 2.62 3.25 6.59
CA THR A 105 3.63 4.33 6.53
C THR A 105 3.04 5.74 6.51
N ARG A 106 1.71 5.87 6.36
CA ARG A 106 1.00 7.16 6.42
C ARG A 106 0.76 7.63 7.85
N PHE A 107 1.05 6.78 8.84
CA PHE A 107 0.84 7.03 10.25
C PHE A 107 2.09 6.69 11.05
N LYS A 108 2.24 7.28 12.24
CA LYS A 108 3.12 6.71 13.26
C LYS A 108 2.37 5.56 13.91
N VAL A 109 2.87 4.34 13.72
CA VAL A 109 2.29 3.11 14.26
C VAL A 109 3.02 2.70 15.54
N VAL A 110 2.28 2.43 16.61
CA VAL A 110 2.79 1.84 17.84
C VAL A 110 2.01 0.55 18.10
N LEU A 111 2.72 -0.57 18.20
CA LEU A 111 2.15 -1.87 18.50
C LEU A 111 2.49 -2.25 19.93
N ASP A 112 1.46 -2.41 20.76
CA ASP A 112 1.53 -2.94 22.10
C ASP A 112 0.94 -4.35 22.08
N SER A 113 1.80 -5.32 21.82
CA SER A 113 1.43 -6.73 21.69
C SER A 113 1.00 -7.36 23.03
N LEU A 114 1.50 -6.84 24.15
CA LEU A 114 1.15 -7.31 25.49
C LEU A 114 -0.29 -6.95 25.83
N ASN A 115 -0.70 -5.72 25.53
CA ASN A 115 -2.05 -5.24 25.80
C ASN A 115 -3.02 -5.43 24.62
N GLY A 116 -2.54 -5.98 23.49
CA GLY A 116 -3.35 -6.15 22.29
C GLY A 116 -3.86 -4.83 21.74
N LYS A 117 -3.01 -3.79 21.71
CA LYS A 117 -3.39 -2.45 21.25
C LYS A 117 -2.49 -1.96 20.12
N MET A 118 -3.11 -1.34 19.12
CA MET A 118 -2.41 -0.57 18.10
C MET A 118 -2.80 0.91 18.23
N THR A 119 -1.81 1.79 18.19
CA THR A 119 -2.03 3.23 18.10
C THR A 119 -1.50 3.75 16.77
N LEU A 120 -2.37 4.47 16.06
CA LEU A 120 -2.07 5.17 14.82
C LEU A 120 -2.17 6.67 15.09
N HIS A 121 -1.06 7.39 14.94
CA HIS A 121 -1.06 8.86 15.00
C HIS A 121 -0.91 9.44 13.60
N SER A 122 -1.70 10.48 13.30
CA SER A 122 -1.47 11.29 12.11
C SER A 122 -0.04 11.82 12.12
N LEU A 123 0.63 11.74 10.97
CA LEU A 123 1.94 12.36 10.77
C LEU A 123 1.82 13.85 10.37
N GLN A 124 0.62 14.28 9.98
CA GLN A 124 0.36 15.66 9.60
C GLN A 124 0.18 16.50 10.87
N GLY A 125 1.09 17.44 11.08
CA GLY A 125 0.98 18.51 12.06
C GLY A 125 0.76 19.86 11.38
N THR A 126 0.95 20.93 12.14
CA THR A 126 0.92 22.29 11.62
C THR A 126 2.10 22.51 10.67
N PRO A 127 1.89 23.04 9.46
CA PRO A 127 2.98 23.42 8.56
C PRO A 127 3.94 24.41 9.21
N SER A 128 5.23 24.16 9.06
CA SER A 128 6.32 25.00 9.60
C SER A 128 7.59 24.82 8.77
N PRO A 129 8.63 25.67 8.92
CA PRO A 129 9.88 25.50 8.17
C PRO A 129 10.56 24.14 8.35
N ASP A 130 10.40 23.51 9.52
CA ASP A 130 10.88 22.16 9.83
C ASP A 130 9.89 21.04 9.44
N ARG A 131 8.65 21.40 9.10
CA ARG A 131 7.58 20.50 8.66
C ARG A 131 6.91 21.01 7.38
N PRO A 132 7.61 21.00 6.24
CA PRO A 132 7.03 21.40 4.95
C PRO A 132 5.76 20.59 4.67
N GLY A 133 4.66 21.30 4.40
CA GLY A 133 3.34 20.68 4.17
C GLY A 133 2.72 20.02 5.41
N GLY A 134 3.25 20.29 6.60
CA GLY A 134 2.81 19.68 7.87
C GLY A 134 3.46 18.34 8.20
N TYR A 135 4.36 17.84 7.34
CA TYR A 135 5.01 16.54 7.52
C TYR A 135 6.50 16.67 7.82
N GLY A 136 7.00 15.80 8.69
CA GLY A 136 8.42 15.73 9.03
C GLY A 136 9.25 15.01 7.96
N ARG A 137 10.56 15.04 8.14
CA ARG A 137 11.56 14.39 7.27
C ARG A 137 11.25 12.93 6.97
N ASP A 138 11.02 12.13 8.01
CA ASP A 138 10.83 10.67 7.89
C ASP A 138 9.61 10.32 7.03
N PHE A 139 8.56 11.16 7.04
CA PHE A 139 7.41 10.98 6.17
C PHE A 139 7.81 11.19 4.71
N TRP A 140 8.41 12.34 4.38
CA TRP A 140 8.79 12.66 3.01
C TRP A 140 9.77 11.63 2.46
N GLU A 141 10.88 11.40 3.15
CA GLU A 141 11.89 10.42 2.74
C GLU A 141 11.29 9.01 2.62
N GLY A 142 10.41 8.61 3.54
CA GLY A 142 9.73 7.32 3.50
C GLY A 142 8.85 7.16 2.26
N ARG A 143 8.11 8.20 1.87
CA ARG A 143 7.24 8.18 0.68
C ARG A 143 8.03 8.12 -0.62
N PHE A 144 9.10 8.92 -0.75
CA PHE A 144 9.97 8.86 -1.92
C PHE A 144 10.67 7.50 -2.03
N ARG A 145 11.27 7.02 -0.93
CA ARG A 145 11.91 5.70 -0.86
C ARG A 145 10.94 4.57 -1.25
N PHE A 146 9.69 4.64 -0.79
CA PHE A 146 8.67 3.67 -1.16
C PHE A 146 8.46 3.60 -2.68
N TYR A 147 8.19 4.73 -3.32
CA TYR A 147 7.90 4.77 -4.76
C TYR A 147 9.14 4.44 -5.61
N HIS A 148 10.32 4.94 -5.25
CA HIS A 148 11.57 4.60 -5.94
C HIS A 148 11.87 3.10 -5.89
N ARG A 149 11.69 2.48 -4.72
CA ARG A 149 11.85 1.03 -4.57
C ARG A 149 10.85 0.26 -5.43
N VAL A 150 9.56 0.60 -5.37
CA VAL A 150 8.51 -0.05 -6.16
C VAL A 150 8.80 0.05 -7.67
N LEU A 151 9.18 1.23 -8.16
CA LEU A 151 9.55 1.42 -9.57
C LEU A 151 10.81 0.64 -9.95
N GLY A 152 11.81 0.59 -9.06
CA GLY A 152 13.01 -0.21 -9.25
C GLY A 152 12.69 -1.70 -9.35
N ASP A 153 11.81 -2.22 -8.49
CA ASP A 153 11.36 -3.61 -8.51
C ASP A 153 10.63 -3.95 -9.82
N LEU A 154 9.67 -3.11 -10.23
CA LEU A 154 8.92 -3.30 -11.47
C LEU A 154 9.82 -3.33 -12.71
N ARG A 155 10.75 -2.37 -12.81
CA ARG A 155 11.67 -2.28 -13.95
C ARG A 155 12.64 -3.47 -14.01
N ARG A 156 13.08 -3.99 -12.87
CA ARG A 156 13.91 -5.21 -12.81
C ARG A 156 13.15 -6.45 -13.27
N MET A 157 11.90 -6.61 -12.85
CA MET A 157 11.11 -7.80 -13.15
C MET A 157 10.60 -7.87 -14.60
N LYS A 158 10.62 -6.75 -15.34
CA LYS A 158 10.22 -6.70 -16.77
C LYS A 158 11.20 -7.46 -17.70
N GLY A 159 12.45 -7.68 -17.30
CA GLY A 159 13.47 -8.26 -18.18
C GLY A 159 13.55 -9.79 -18.13
N LYS A 160 12.80 -10.52 -18.99
CA LYS A 160 13.16 -11.82 -19.63
C LYS A 160 12.00 -12.47 -20.45
N ASN A 161 12.28 -12.72 -21.75
CA ASN A 161 11.69 -13.63 -22.77
C ASN A 161 10.17 -13.72 -23.03
N GLU A 162 9.80 -13.71 -24.32
CA GLU A 162 8.45 -13.43 -24.83
C GLU A 162 7.68 -14.67 -25.33
N THR A 163 6.49 -14.89 -24.76
CA THR A 163 5.36 -15.57 -25.41
C THR A 163 4.19 -14.58 -25.50
N GLU A 164 3.14 -14.88 -26.27
CA GLU A 164 1.97 -13.99 -26.41
C GLU A 164 1.23 -13.76 -25.07
N SER A 165 1.16 -14.79 -24.21
CA SER A 165 0.69 -14.68 -22.82
C SER A 165 1.58 -13.75 -21.96
N GLU A 166 2.88 -13.71 -22.24
CA GLU A 166 3.79 -12.75 -21.60
C GLU A 166 3.59 -11.32 -22.11
N ARG A 167 3.22 -11.11 -23.39
CA ARG A 167 3.02 -9.75 -23.93
C ARG A 167 1.87 -9.00 -23.27
N SER A 168 0.71 -9.64 -23.12
CA SER A 168 -0.44 -9.04 -22.41
C SER A 168 -0.08 -8.73 -20.96
N ARG A 169 0.64 -9.65 -20.30
CA ARG A 169 1.11 -9.45 -18.92
C ARG A 169 2.10 -8.29 -18.79
N LEU A 170 3.07 -8.20 -19.70
CA LEU A 170 4.04 -7.09 -19.75
C LEU A 170 3.33 -5.75 -19.92
N ALA A 171 2.29 -5.67 -20.74
CA ALA A 171 1.49 -4.46 -20.90
C ALA A 171 0.81 -4.04 -19.57
N ARG A 172 0.33 -5.00 -18.79
CA ARG A 172 -0.29 -4.75 -17.47
C ARG A 172 0.75 -4.34 -16.42
N VAL A 173 1.97 -4.88 -16.48
CA VAL A 173 3.10 -4.42 -15.65
C VAL A 173 3.50 -2.99 -16.05
N ASP A 174 3.51 -2.67 -17.35
CA ASP A 174 3.77 -1.31 -17.83
C ASP A 174 2.71 -0.31 -17.37
N SER A 175 1.45 -0.73 -17.27
CA SER A 175 0.40 0.08 -16.64
C SER A 175 0.68 0.33 -15.16
N ALA A 176 1.23 -0.64 -14.43
CA ALA A 176 1.63 -0.45 -13.03
C ALA A 176 2.84 0.51 -12.91
N ILE A 177 3.82 0.41 -13.80
CA ILE A 177 4.95 1.36 -13.88
C ILE A 177 4.43 2.79 -14.08
N ARG A 178 3.58 3.01 -15.09
CA ARG A 178 2.99 4.33 -15.36
C ARG A 178 2.21 4.87 -14.16
N HIS A 179 1.46 4.02 -13.47
CA HIS A 179 0.74 4.40 -12.25
C HIS A 179 1.70 4.94 -11.18
N PHE A 180 2.77 4.20 -10.87
CA PHE A 180 3.71 4.63 -9.83
C PHE A 180 4.61 5.80 -10.25
N GLU A 181 4.90 5.97 -11.54
CA GLU A 181 5.54 7.18 -12.08
C GLU A 181 4.65 8.40 -11.83
N ASN A 182 3.36 8.32 -12.19
CA ASN A 182 2.42 9.41 -11.93
C ASN A 182 2.28 9.74 -10.43
N GLN A 183 2.29 8.72 -9.57
CA GLN A 183 2.24 8.92 -8.11
C GLN A 183 3.50 9.60 -7.57
N LEU A 184 4.68 9.22 -8.08
CA LEU A 184 5.94 9.85 -7.71
C LEU A 184 6.00 11.31 -8.18
N ASP A 185 5.52 11.59 -9.39
CA ASP A 185 5.43 12.96 -9.93
C ASP A 185 4.44 13.84 -9.15
N GLU A 186 3.31 13.27 -8.73
CA GLU A 186 2.38 13.96 -7.83
C GLU A 186 3.01 14.24 -6.46
N LEU A 187 3.77 13.29 -5.92
CA LEU A 187 4.51 13.47 -4.67
C LEU A 187 5.58 14.56 -4.80
N ASP A 188 6.37 14.60 -5.88
CA ASP A 188 7.38 15.65 -6.09
C ASP A 188 6.75 17.03 -6.30
N ARG A 189 5.60 17.10 -6.99
CA ARG A 189 4.84 18.35 -7.10
C ARG A 189 4.36 18.85 -5.72
N LYS A 190 3.77 17.98 -4.90
CA LYS A 190 3.35 18.32 -3.53
C LYS A 190 4.54 18.73 -2.67
N ALA A 191 5.65 18.00 -2.75
CA ALA A 191 6.88 18.30 -2.03
C ALA A 191 7.47 19.65 -2.45
N SER A 192 7.43 19.98 -3.74
CA SER A 192 7.85 21.27 -4.29
C SER A 192 7.01 22.42 -3.75
N LEU A 193 5.68 22.30 -3.83
CA LEU A 193 4.75 23.31 -3.31
C LEU A 193 4.90 23.52 -1.80
N ALA A 194 5.21 22.45 -1.06
CA ALA A 194 5.40 22.47 0.38
C ALA A 194 6.79 23.00 0.82
N GLY A 195 7.73 23.22 -0.10
CA GLY A 195 9.09 23.66 0.23
C GLY A 195 9.99 22.54 0.80
N VAL A 196 9.71 21.27 0.49
CA VAL A 196 10.50 20.13 0.97
C VAL A 196 11.92 20.18 0.40
N PRO A 197 13.00 20.08 1.20
CA PRO A 197 14.37 20.06 0.68
C PRO A 197 14.62 18.92 -0.31
N ARG A 198 15.38 19.16 -1.40
CA ARG A 198 15.71 18.13 -2.41
C ARG A 198 16.31 16.85 -1.80
N ARG A 199 17.21 17.00 -0.82
CA ARG A 199 17.80 15.89 -0.04
C ARG A 199 16.80 14.98 0.70
N TRP A 200 15.54 15.40 0.87
CA TRP A 200 14.48 14.56 1.46
C TRP A 200 13.66 13.81 0.41
N ARG A 201 13.97 14.03 -0.89
CA ARG A 201 13.23 13.50 -2.04
C ARG A 201 14.04 12.51 -2.87
N GLU A 202 15.28 12.26 -2.47
CA GLU A 202 16.21 11.33 -3.11
C GLU A 202 16.01 9.89 -2.63
#